data_AF-A0AAU3P1N2-F1
#
_entry.id   AF-A0AAU3P1N2-F1
#
_cell.length_a   1.000
_cell.length_b   1.000
_cell.length_c   1.000
_cell.angle_alpha   90.00
_cell.angle_beta   90.00
_cell.angle_gamma   90.00
#
_symmetry.space_group_name_H-M   'P 1'
#
loop_
_entity.id
_entity.type
_entity.pdbx_description
1 polymer ?
#
loop_
_entity_poly.entity_id
_entity_poly.type
_entity_poly.pdbx_seq_one_letter_code
_entity_poly.pdbx_strand_id
1 'polypeptide(L)'
;MIALARRTALRPKDSYARHDEHCAQWDEFEIEFDGPSHANPFTDVELAAVFSDGRREVRAGGFYDGDGTYRIRFMPDAEGPWTFVTSSTARSLDGTSGRFAVGPPTPERHGPVRVADRHHFAYADGTRYVPLGTTAYAWTHQAEHLRTATRRTLASSGFNRVRMCLLPKTYAYNTEKPELYPFRGSPATASA
;
A
#
# COMPACT_ATOMS: atom_id res chain seq x y z
N MET A 1 46.90 -6.12 29.78
CA MET A 1 46.19 -6.51 28.54
C MET A 1 44.76 -6.03 28.64
N ILE A 2 44.49 -4.77 28.28
CA ILE A 2 43.13 -4.19 28.30
C ILE A 2 42.54 -4.44 26.92
N ALA A 3 41.53 -5.31 26.84
CA ALA A 3 40.79 -5.55 25.61
C ALA A 3 39.94 -4.31 25.30
N LEU A 4 40.35 -3.55 24.28
CA LEU A 4 39.53 -2.49 23.70
C LEU A 4 38.30 -3.14 23.06
N ALA A 5 37.13 -2.97 23.68
CA ALA A 5 35.86 -3.28 23.04
C ALA A 5 35.72 -2.38 21.80
N ARG A 6 35.74 -3.00 20.62
CA ARG A 6 35.44 -2.31 19.36
C ARG A 6 34.00 -1.81 19.45
N ARG A 7 33.82 -0.49 19.63
CA ARG A 7 32.54 0.17 19.38
C ARG A 7 32.27 0.03 17.88
N THR A 8 31.41 -0.92 17.53
CA THR A 8 30.80 -0.96 16.20
C THR A 8 30.06 0.35 16.01
N ALA A 9 30.52 1.20 15.10
CA ALA A 9 29.80 2.41 14.74
C ALA A 9 28.40 1.98 14.25
N LEU A 10 27.35 2.48 14.91
CA LEU A 10 25.98 2.32 14.45
C LEU A 10 25.92 2.91 13.04
N ARG A 11 25.38 2.17 12.06
CA ARG A 11 25.12 2.72 10.74
C ARG A 11 24.22 3.96 10.89
N PRO A 12 24.39 5.00 10.06
CA PRO A 12 23.44 6.10 10.01
C PRO A 12 22.01 5.55 9.84
N LYS A 13 21.04 6.06 10.60
CA LYS A 13 19.64 5.57 10.55
C LYS A 13 19.05 5.60 9.14
N ASP A 14 19.49 6.57 8.34
CA ASP A 14 19.09 6.75 6.94
C ASP A 14 19.43 5.53 6.06
N SER A 15 20.35 4.66 6.48
CA SER A 15 20.75 3.46 5.75
C SER A 15 19.73 2.30 5.80
N TYR A 16 18.66 2.43 6.59
CA TYR A 16 17.63 1.40 6.77
C TYR A 16 16.32 1.70 6.03
N ALA A 17 16.18 2.88 5.42
CA ALA A 17 15.03 3.24 4.61
C ALA A 17 15.41 3.36 3.13
N ARG A 18 14.66 2.69 2.26
CA ARG A 18 14.80 2.74 0.81
C ARG A 18 13.54 3.37 0.24
N HIS A 19 13.69 4.43 -0.52
CA HIS A 19 12.61 5.07 -1.27
C HIS A 19 13.19 5.78 -2.48
N ASP A 20 12.36 6.03 -3.48
CA ASP A 20 12.75 6.85 -4.63
C ASP A 20 12.88 8.33 -4.21
N GLU A 21 13.73 9.08 -4.90
CA GLU A 21 13.85 10.52 -4.67
C GLU A 21 12.75 11.32 -5.38
N HIS A 22 12.03 10.70 -6.31
CA HIS A 22 11.02 11.34 -7.15
C HIS A 22 9.81 10.42 -7.36
N CYS A 23 8.61 10.99 -7.39
CA CYS A 23 7.40 10.31 -7.85
C CYS A 23 6.49 11.32 -8.57
N ALA A 24 5.44 10.85 -9.25
CA ALA A 24 4.45 11.72 -9.87
C ALA A 24 3.28 11.98 -8.91
N GLN A 25 2.60 13.12 -9.08
CA GLN A 25 1.36 13.39 -8.37
C GLN A 25 0.34 12.26 -8.62
N TRP A 26 -0.30 11.81 -7.55
CA TRP A 26 -1.24 10.69 -7.50
C TRP A 26 -0.67 9.29 -7.83
N ASP A 27 0.65 9.14 -7.96
CA ASP A 27 1.30 7.82 -7.93
C ASP A 27 1.61 7.38 -6.49
N GLU A 28 2.01 6.13 -6.35
CA GLU A 28 2.47 5.58 -5.08
C GLU A 28 3.91 6.05 -4.78
N PHE A 29 4.09 6.63 -3.60
CA PHE A 29 5.39 6.79 -2.96
C PHE A 29 5.53 5.73 -1.87
N GLU A 30 6.55 4.87 -1.98
CA GLU A 30 6.81 3.81 -1.01
C GLU A 30 8.14 4.03 -0.29
N ILE A 31 8.12 3.84 1.02
CA ILE A 31 9.33 3.70 1.83
C ILE A 31 9.38 2.28 2.35
N GLU A 32 10.46 1.57 2.02
CA GLU A 32 10.77 0.23 2.49
C GLU A 32 11.81 0.30 3.61
N PHE A 33 11.61 -0.48 4.67
CA PHE A 33 12.53 -0.54 5.80
C PHE A 33 12.94 -1.97 6.13
N ASP A 34 14.22 -2.14 6.48
CA ASP A 34 14.67 -3.35 7.18
C ASP A 34 14.40 -3.19 8.69
N GLY A 35 13.53 -4.04 9.22
CA GLY A 35 13.08 -3.98 10.60
C GLY A 35 13.17 -5.31 11.34
N PRO A 36 12.73 -5.34 12.62
CA PRO A 36 12.72 -6.56 13.40
C PRO A 36 11.75 -7.59 12.83
N SER A 37 12.16 -8.85 12.79
CA SER A 37 11.32 -10.01 12.40
C SER A 37 11.02 -10.97 13.55
N HIS A 38 11.47 -10.64 14.77
CA HIS A 38 11.18 -11.42 15.97
C HIS A 38 9.83 -11.03 16.59
N ALA A 39 9.30 -11.90 17.45
CA ALA A 39 7.95 -11.77 18.02
C ALA A 39 6.85 -11.72 16.94
N ASN A 40 5.70 -11.09 17.21
CA ASN A 40 4.65 -10.91 16.21
C ASN A 40 4.77 -9.52 15.55
N PRO A 41 5.47 -9.39 14.40
CA PRO A 41 5.72 -8.10 13.77
C PRO A 41 4.45 -7.38 13.28
N PHE A 42 3.32 -8.10 13.15
CA PHE A 42 2.04 -7.53 12.75
C PHE A 42 1.32 -6.79 13.88
N THR A 43 1.63 -7.09 15.14
CA THR A 43 0.94 -6.51 16.31
C THR A 43 1.88 -5.77 17.25
N ASP A 44 3.15 -6.16 17.28
CA ASP A 44 4.11 -5.69 18.29
C ASP A 44 4.90 -4.46 17.80
N VAL A 45 4.85 -4.19 16.50
CA VAL A 45 5.51 -3.04 15.86
C VAL A 45 4.46 -2.11 15.28
N GLU A 46 4.36 -0.92 15.86
CA GLU A 46 3.62 0.19 15.26
C GLU A 46 4.60 1.00 14.40
N LEU A 47 4.18 1.36 13.20
CA LEU A 47 4.95 2.19 12.28
C LEU A 47 4.02 3.21 11.62
N ALA A 48 4.46 4.45 11.53
CA ALA A 48 3.79 5.49 10.74
C ALA A 48 4.82 6.52 10.27
N ALA A 49 4.44 7.34 9.30
CA ALA A 49 5.17 8.54 8.94
C ALA A 49 4.23 9.75 8.83
N VAL A 50 4.77 10.92 9.16
CA VAL A 50 4.18 12.22 8.84
C VAL A 50 4.89 12.75 7.60
N PHE A 51 4.12 12.98 6.54
CA PHE A 51 4.55 13.58 5.28
C PHE A 51 4.18 15.07 5.26
N SER A 52 5.06 15.94 4.79
CA SER A 52 4.84 17.39 4.74
C SER A 52 5.29 18.00 3.41
N ASP A 53 4.47 18.89 2.86
CA ASP A 53 4.82 19.77 1.72
C ASP A 53 5.22 21.18 2.17
N GLY A 54 5.42 21.37 3.49
CA GLY A 54 5.68 22.66 4.13
C GLY A 54 4.44 23.52 4.39
N ARG A 55 3.27 23.15 3.87
CA ARG A 55 1.98 23.84 4.12
C ARG A 55 1.06 23.01 5.00
N ARG A 56 1.09 21.69 4.84
CA ARG A 56 0.25 20.75 5.57
C ARG A 56 1.02 19.46 5.88
N GLU A 57 0.45 18.70 6.80
CA GLU A 57 0.96 17.39 7.19
C GLU A 57 -0.08 16.30 6.93
N VAL A 58 0.38 15.13 6.50
CA VAL A 58 -0.44 13.93 6.30
C VAL A 58 0.22 12.75 7.00
N ARG A 59 -0.53 12.09 7.89
CA ARG A 59 -0.05 10.87 8.55
C ARG A 59 -0.49 9.64 7.76
N ALA A 60 0.45 8.75 7.45
CA ALA A 60 0.16 7.44 6.89
C ALA A 60 0.72 6.32 7.79
N GLY A 61 -0.05 5.25 7.94
CA GLY A 61 0.38 4.05 8.67
C GLY A 61 1.31 3.19 7.82
N GLY A 62 2.29 2.57 8.47
CA GLY A 62 3.08 1.51 7.89
C GLY A 62 2.50 0.13 8.17
N PHE A 63 3.05 -0.87 7.51
CA PHE A 63 2.68 -2.27 7.69
C PHE A 63 3.91 -3.18 7.54
N TYR A 64 3.85 -4.34 8.18
CA TYR A 64 4.82 -5.42 7.98
C TYR A 64 4.44 -6.24 6.75
N ASP A 65 5.42 -6.53 5.90
CA ASP A 65 5.19 -7.19 4.61
C ASP A 65 6.07 -8.44 4.41
N GLY A 66 6.38 -9.12 5.52
CA GLY A 66 7.14 -10.37 5.52
C GLY A 66 8.66 -10.18 5.57
N ASP A 67 9.38 -11.25 5.92
CA ASP A 67 10.84 -11.37 5.86
C ASP A 67 11.68 -10.24 6.50
N GLY A 68 11.10 -9.54 7.48
CA GLY A 68 11.76 -8.41 8.17
C GLY A 68 11.54 -7.07 7.48
N THR A 69 10.75 -7.03 6.40
CA THR A 69 10.44 -5.83 5.64
C THR A 69 9.20 -5.12 6.17
N TYR A 70 9.31 -3.82 6.37
CA TYR A 70 8.20 -2.93 6.67
C TYR A 70 8.06 -1.90 5.56
N ARG A 71 6.83 -1.46 5.29
CA ARG A 71 6.53 -0.49 4.24
C ARG A 71 5.63 0.61 4.75
N ILE A 72 5.81 1.82 4.23
CA ILE A 72 4.84 2.92 4.32
C ILE A 72 4.54 3.37 2.91
N ARG A 73 3.26 3.42 2.56
CA ARG A 73 2.79 3.92 1.25
C ARG A 73 2.03 5.22 1.42
N PHE A 74 2.37 6.19 0.59
CA PHE A 74 1.75 7.51 0.54
C PHE A 74 1.45 7.89 -0.90
N MET A 75 0.34 8.56 -1.15
CA MET A 75 -0.01 9.07 -2.47
C MET A 75 -0.02 10.61 -2.39
N PRO A 76 1.04 11.30 -2.86
CA PRO A 76 1.07 12.75 -2.84
C PRO A 76 0.01 13.31 -3.79
N ASP A 77 -0.65 14.38 -3.35
CA ASP A 77 -1.71 15.05 -4.12
C ASP A 77 -1.35 16.48 -4.55
N ALA A 78 -0.09 16.88 -4.33
CA ALA A 78 0.44 18.18 -4.73
C ALA A 78 1.90 18.03 -5.21
N GLU A 79 2.22 18.73 -6.30
CA GLU A 79 3.58 18.83 -6.83
C GLU A 79 4.52 19.60 -5.89
N GLY A 80 5.82 19.37 -6.03
CA GLY A 80 6.87 20.07 -5.31
C GLY A 80 7.62 19.20 -4.29
N PRO A 81 8.42 19.82 -3.41
CA PRO A 81 9.21 19.08 -2.43
C PRO A 81 8.33 18.58 -1.29
N TRP A 82 8.57 17.33 -0.90
CA TRP A 82 7.97 16.70 0.27
C TRP A 82 9.06 16.18 1.20
N THR A 83 8.76 16.17 2.50
CA THR A 83 9.57 15.52 3.54
C THR A 83 8.75 14.51 4.29
N PHE A 84 9.42 13.59 4.98
CA PHE A 84 8.77 12.70 5.93
C PHE A 84 9.60 12.50 7.20
N VAL A 85 8.92 12.20 8.30
CA VAL A 85 9.53 11.68 9.55
C VAL A 85 8.69 10.53 10.07
N THR A 86 9.34 9.42 10.40
CA THR A 86 8.72 8.20 10.91
C THR A 86 8.58 8.22 12.44
N SER A 87 7.59 7.49 12.94
CA SER A 87 7.42 7.17 14.35
C SER A 87 7.12 5.68 14.49
N SER A 88 7.81 5.01 15.42
CA SER A 88 7.65 3.57 15.63
C SER A 88 7.97 3.12 17.06
N THR A 89 7.33 2.02 17.49
CA THR A 89 7.74 1.31 18.70
C THR A 89 9.09 0.60 18.54
N ALA A 90 9.48 0.28 17.30
CA ALA A 90 10.79 -0.28 16.99
C ALA A 90 11.82 0.82 16.78
N ARG A 91 12.84 0.89 17.65
CA ARG A 91 13.89 1.93 17.61
C ARG A 91 14.62 2.04 16.26
N SER A 92 14.73 0.95 15.51
CA SER A 92 15.36 0.93 14.18
C SER A 92 14.53 1.65 13.11
N LEU A 93 13.22 1.77 13.32
CA LEU A 93 12.26 2.39 12.39
C LEU A 93 11.82 3.79 12.86
N ASP A 94 12.10 4.15 14.12
CA ASP A 94 11.66 5.41 14.72
C ASP A 94 12.60 6.59 14.43
N GLY A 95 12.01 7.73 14.07
CA GLY A 95 12.73 8.98 13.80
C GLY A 95 13.59 8.97 12.53
N THR A 96 13.37 8.02 11.63
CA THR A 96 13.93 8.05 10.27
C THR A 96 13.23 9.13 9.46
N SER A 97 14.02 9.96 8.77
CA SER A 97 13.51 11.09 7.98
C SER A 97 14.08 11.07 6.56
N GLY A 98 13.34 11.66 5.63
CA GLY A 98 13.79 11.79 4.25
C GLY A 98 13.03 12.87 3.49
N ARG A 99 13.36 13.00 2.21
CA ARG A 99 12.74 13.95 1.28
C ARG A 99 12.60 13.33 -0.09
N PHE A 100 11.61 13.78 -0.84
CA PHE A 100 11.37 13.40 -2.22
C PHE A 100 10.70 14.56 -2.96
N ALA A 101 10.76 14.55 -4.29
CA ALA A 101 10.11 15.54 -5.13
C ALA A 101 8.93 14.91 -5.88
N VAL A 102 7.82 15.63 -5.93
CA VAL A 102 6.62 15.23 -6.65
C VAL A 102 6.53 16.04 -7.94
N GLY A 103 6.60 15.34 -9.06
CA GLY A 103 6.40 15.91 -10.39
C GLY A 103 4.93 15.89 -10.83
N PRO A 104 4.63 16.38 -12.04
CA PRO A 104 3.29 16.35 -12.59
C PRO A 104 2.77 14.91 -12.72
N PRO A 105 1.43 14.72 -12.75
CA PRO A 105 0.83 13.40 -12.90
C PRO A 105 1.27 12.72 -14.19
N THR A 106 1.41 11.39 -14.15
CA THR A 106 1.67 10.59 -15.35
C THR A 106 0.50 10.70 -16.34
N PRO A 107 0.71 10.48 -17.66
CA PRO A 107 -0.38 10.51 -18.63
C PRO A 107 -1.53 9.58 -18.22
N GLU A 108 -2.77 10.05 -18.42
CA GLU A 108 -4.02 9.34 -18.04
C GLU A 108 -4.21 9.15 -16.51
N ARG A 109 -3.35 9.76 -15.68
CA ARG A 109 -3.51 9.80 -14.23
C ARG A 109 -4.36 11.00 -13.82
N HIS A 110 -5.64 10.76 -13.54
CA HIS A 110 -6.58 11.80 -13.14
C HIS A 110 -6.70 11.98 -11.60
N GLY A 111 -6.04 11.10 -10.84
CA GLY A 111 -6.11 11.06 -9.38
C GLY A 111 -7.37 10.37 -8.84
N PRO A 112 -7.65 10.45 -7.52
CA PRO A 112 -8.78 9.76 -6.91
C PRO A 112 -10.13 10.36 -7.32
N VAL A 113 -11.15 9.50 -7.48
CA VAL A 113 -12.54 9.91 -7.71
C VAL A 113 -13.14 10.48 -6.42
N ARG A 114 -13.78 11.65 -6.50
CA ARG A 114 -14.47 12.35 -5.40
C ARG A 114 -15.90 12.71 -5.79
N VAL A 115 -16.72 13.02 -4.78
CA VAL A 115 -18.05 13.64 -5.01
C VAL A 115 -17.85 15.04 -5.59
N ALA A 116 -18.60 15.37 -6.64
CA ALA A 116 -18.64 16.66 -7.31
C ALA A 116 -20.09 17.16 -7.36
N ASP A 117 -20.29 18.48 -7.27
CA ASP A 117 -21.61 19.14 -7.44
C ASP A 117 -22.76 18.45 -6.69
N ARG A 118 -22.47 17.98 -5.46
CA ARG A 118 -23.36 17.26 -4.53
C ARG A 118 -23.79 15.84 -4.94
N HIS A 119 -23.99 15.53 -6.22
CA HIS A 119 -24.53 14.24 -6.68
C HIS A 119 -23.76 13.59 -7.84
N HIS A 120 -22.67 14.20 -8.30
CA HIS A 120 -21.84 13.69 -9.38
C HIS A 120 -20.49 13.22 -8.86
N PHE A 121 -19.68 12.69 -9.75
CA PHE A 121 -18.30 12.32 -9.47
C PHE A 121 -17.36 12.94 -10.49
N ALA A 122 -16.20 13.33 -9.99
CA ALA A 122 -15.08 13.76 -10.81
C ALA A 122 -13.80 13.16 -10.25
N TYR A 123 -12.81 12.98 -11.10
CA TYR A 123 -11.44 12.75 -10.70
C TYR A 123 -10.86 14.01 -10.02
N ALA A 124 -9.70 13.88 -9.39
CA ALA A 124 -9.07 14.97 -8.64
C ALA A 124 -8.63 16.13 -9.55
N ASP A 125 -8.32 15.85 -10.82
CA ASP A 125 -8.04 16.85 -11.85
C ASP A 125 -9.29 17.57 -12.40
N GLY A 126 -10.49 17.20 -11.95
CA GLY A 126 -11.76 17.73 -12.42
C GLY A 126 -12.39 16.98 -13.60
N THR A 127 -11.72 15.97 -14.16
CA THR A 127 -12.26 15.13 -15.24
C THR A 127 -13.53 14.42 -14.75
N ARG A 128 -14.62 14.48 -15.52
CA ARG A 128 -15.90 13.87 -15.15
C ARG A 128 -15.75 12.34 -15.04
N TYR A 129 -16.29 11.76 -13.97
CA TYR A 129 -16.36 10.31 -13.78
C TYR A 129 -17.82 9.84 -13.74
N VAL A 130 -18.20 8.94 -14.64
CA VAL A 130 -19.51 8.27 -14.64
C VAL A 130 -19.27 6.79 -14.33
N PRO A 131 -19.66 6.29 -13.14
CA PRO A 131 -19.42 4.90 -12.79
C PRO A 131 -20.30 3.98 -13.63
N LEU A 132 -19.66 3.24 -14.54
CA LEU A 132 -20.25 2.12 -15.27
C LEU A 132 -19.66 0.83 -14.70
N GLY A 133 -20.38 0.25 -13.74
CA GLY A 133 -19.89 -0.84 -12.92
C GLY A 133 -20.28 -2.23 -13.41
N THR A 134 -19.42 -3.21 -13.11
CA THR A 134 -19.70 -4.65 -13.19
C THR A 134 -19.45 -5.34 -11.85
N THR A 135 -19.66 -6.66 -11.80
CA THR A 135 -19.52 -7.47 -10.59
C THR A 135 -18.72 -8.73 -10.89
N ALA A 136 -17.64 -8.94 -10.13
CA ALA A 136 -16.83 -10.15 -10.18
C ALA A 136 -16.35 -10.46 -8.76
N TYR A 137 -17.24 -10.96 -7.90
CA TYR A 137 -16.99 -11.00 -6.45
C TYR A 137 -15.73 -11.75 -6.04
N ALA A 138 -15.57 -12.99 -6.49
CA ALA A 138 -14.48 -13.87 -6.03
C ALA A 138 -13.33 -13.98 -7.03
N TRP A 139 -13.22 -13.06 -8.00
CA TRP A 139 -12.36 -13.26 -9.17
C TRP A 139 -10.87 -13.38 -8.81
N THR A 140 -10.39 -12.64 -7.81
CA THR A 140 -9.00 -12.70 -7.33
C THR A 140 -8.64 -14.03 -6.66
N HIS A 141 -9.65 -14.79 -6.24
CA HIS A 141 -9.54 -16.08 -5.55
C HIS A 141 -9.70 -17.28 -6.49
N GLN A 142 -9.84 -17.03 -7.81
CA GLN A 142 -9.94 -18.08 -8.82
C GLN A 142 -8.56 -18.55 -9.29
N ALA A 143 -8.52 -19.70 -9.98
CA ALA A 143 -7.33 -20.20 -10.63
C ALA A 143 -6.74 -19.17 -11.63
N GLU A 144 -5.42 -19.17 -11.81
CA GLU A 144 -4.71 -18.13 -12.56
C GLU A 144 -5.24 -17.90 -13.99
N HIS A 145 -5.62 -18.97 -14.69
CA HIS A 145 -6.16 -18.85 -16.04
C HIS A 145 -7.51 -18.08 -16.06
N LEU A 146 -8.35 -18.24 -15.04
CA LEU A 146 -9.59 -17.49 -14.87
C LEU A 146 -9.34 -16.03 -14.45
N ARG A 147 -8.34 -15.77 -13.60
CA ARG A 147 -7.91 -14.39 -13.27
C ARG A 147 -7.44 -13.66 -14.52
N THR A 148 -6.64 -14.33 -15.35
CA THR A 148 -6.16 -13.82 -16.63
C THR A 148 -7.32 -13.56 -17.61
N ALA A 149 -8.24 -14.50 -17.76
CA ALA A 149 -9.44 -14.31 -18.59
C ALA A 149 -10.30 -13.14 -18.09
N THR A 150 -10.45 -12.99 -16.78
CA THR A 150 -11.17 -11.87 -16.16
C THR A 150 -10.51 -10.52 -16.48
N ARG A 151 -9.18 -10.40 -16.29
CA ARG A 151 -8.43 -9.18 -16.65
C ARG A 151 -8.61 -8.79 -18.12
N ARG A 152 -8.49 -9.77 -19.03
CA ARG A 152 -8.71 -9.54 -20.47
C ARG A 152 -10.13 -9.05 -20.76
N THR A 153 -11.13 -9.69 -20.17
CA THR A 153 -12.54 -9.31 -20.34
C THR A 153 -12.82 -7.90 -19.80
N LEU A 154 -12.26 -7.55 -18.63
CA LEU A 154 -12.41 -6.22 -18.06
C LEU A 154 -11.73 -5.17 -18.95
N ALA A 155 -10.51 -5.43 -19.43
CA ALA A 155 -9.75 -4.52 -20.28
C ALA A 155 -10.41 -4.27 -21.65
N SER A 156 -11.12 -5.25 -22.22
CA SER A 156 -11.86 -5.09 -23.48
C SER A 156 -13.31 -4.65 -23.29
N SER A 157 -13.77 -4.50 -22.04
CA SER A 157 -15.12 -4.03 -21.72
C SER A 157 -15.18 -2.50 -21.59
N GLY A 158 -16.39 -1.95 -21.55
CA GLY A 158 -16.62 -0.54 -21.21
C GLY A 158 -16.72 -0.25 -19.70
N PHE A 159 -16.52 -1.24 -18.83
CA PHE A 159 -16.68 -1.04 -17.38
C PHE A 159 -15.48 -0.30 -16.78
N ASN A 160 -15.73 0.71 -15.95
CA ASN A 160 -14.71 1.49 -15.25
C ASN A 160 -14.79 1.35 -13.72
N ARG A 161 -15.54 0.34 -13.25
CA ARG A 161 -15.67 -0.05 -11.84
C ARG A 161 -16.01 -1.52 -11.74
N VAL A 162 -15.40 -2.23 -10.79
CA VAL A 162 -15.76 -3.61 -10.46
C VAL A 162 -16.06 -3.73 -8.96
N ARG A 163 -17.13 -4.46 -8.61
CA ARG A 163 -17.36 -4.91 -7.24
C ARG A 163 -16.67 -6.27 -7.04
N MET A 164 -15.81 -6.35 -6.03
CA MET A 164 -15.06 -7.56 -5.66
C MET A 164 -15.01 -7.74 -4.14
N CYS A 165 -14.78 -8.97 -3.69
CA CYS A 165 -14.61 -9.33 -2.28
C CYS A 165 -13.12 -9.40 -1.95
N LEU A 166 -12.72 -8.73 -0.87
CA LEU A 166 -11.37 -8.88 -0.33
C LEU A 166 -11.14 -10.31 0.16
N LEU A 167 -12.06 -10.82 0.99
CA LEU A 167 -12.01 -12.18 1.51
C LEU A 167 -12.56 -13.19 0.49
N PRO A 168 -12.09 -14.46 0.54
CA PRO A 168 -12.68 -15.53 -0.24
C PRO A 168 -14.19 -15.65 -0.01
N LYS A 169 -14.93 -16.03 -1.04
CA LYS A 169 -16.38 -16.19 -0.99
C LYS A 169 -16.71 -17.64 -1.28
N THR A 170 -17.45 -18.31 -0.41
CA THR A 170 -18.04 -19.62 -0.70
C THR A 170 -19.52 -19.45 -0.98
N TYR A 171 -20.00 -19.97 -2.11
CA TYR A 171 -21.41 -19.86 -2.49
C TYR A 171 -21.80 -20.97 -3.49
N ALA A 172 -23.09 -21.08 -3.80
CA ALA A 172 -23.53 -21.89 -4.94
C ALA A 172 -22.74 -21.49 -6.20
N TYR A 173 -22.17 -22.48 -6.90
CA TYR A 173 -21.32 -22.32 -8.09
C TYR A 173 -19.97 -21.63 -7.85
N ASN A 174 -19.55 -21.45 -6.59
CA ASN A 174 -18.23 -20.97 -6.22
C ASN A 174 -17.75 -21.68 -4.94
N THR A 175 -17.32 -22.93 -5.10
CA THR A 175 -16.94 -23.86 -4.02
C THR A 175 -15.45 -24.12 -3.95
N GLU A 176 -14.68 -23.63 -4.93
CA GLU A 176 -13.23 -23.83 -5.01
C GLU A 176 -12.52 -23.16 -3.83
N LYS A 177 -11.53 -23.86 -3.29
CA LYS A 177 -10.69 -23.33 -2.21
C LYS A 177 -9.65 -22.39 -2.83
N PRO A 178 -9.46 -21.17 -2.28
CA PRO A 178 -8.43 -20.26 -2.76
C PRO A 178 -7.03 -20.82 -2.48
N GLU A 179 -6.08 -20.44 -3.31
CA GLU A 179 -4.65 -20.71 -3.14
C GLU A 179 -4.07 -19.97 -1.92
N LEU A 180 -4.55 -18.74 -1.68
CA LEU A 180 -4.05 -17.85 -0.64
C LEU A 180 -5.16 -17.49 0.36
N TYR A 181 -4.78 -17.42 1.62
CA TYR A 181 -5.64 -16.96 2.72
C TYR A 181 -5.00 -15.74 3.40
N PRO A 182 -5.81 -14.82 3.94
CA PRO A 182 -5.30 -13.57 4.53
C PRO A 182 -4.59 -13.75 5.88
N PHE A 183 -4.76 -14.91 6.54
CA PHE A 183 -4.18 -15.19 7.84
C PHE A 183 -3.38 -16.50 7.81
N ARG A 184 -2.29 -16.56 8.57
CA ARG A 184 -1.55 -17.81 8.78
C ARG A 184 -2.42 -18.84 9.49
N GLY A 185 -2.21 -20.10 9.14
CA GLY A 185 -2.89 -21.26 9.73
C GLY A 185 -3.59 -22.10 8.67
N SER A 186 -4.35 -23.08 9.14
CA SER A 186 -5.21 -23.89 8.29
C SER A 186 -6.64 -23.36 8.35
N PRO A 187 -7.38 -23.32 7.23
CA PRO A 187 -8.81 -23.06 7.26
C PRO A 187 -9.45 -24.04 8.23
N ALA A 188 -10.32 -23.55 9.12
CA ALA A 188 -11.09 -24.43 9.99
C ALA A 188 -11.83 -25.45 9.10
N THR A 189 -11.67 -26.74 9.39
CA THR A 189 -12.54 -27.78 8.82
C THR A 189 -13.95 -27.44 9.29
N ALA A 190 -14.80 -26.96 8.38
CA ALA A 190 -16.20 -26.79 8.68
C ALA A 190 -16.74 -28.16 9.12
N SER A 191 -17.16 -28.28 10.38
CA SER A 191 -17.97 -29.41 10.82
C SER A 191 -19.27 -29.34 10.02
N ALA A 192 -19.55 -30.41 9.28
CA ALA A 192 -20.81 -30.60 8.57
C ALA A 192 -22.00 -30.58 9.53
#